data_AF-A0A517KMJ8-F1
#
_entry.id   AF-A0A517KMJ8-F1
#
_cell.length_a   1.000
_cell.length_b   1.000
_cell.length_c   1.000
_cell.angle_alpha   90.00
_cell.angle_beta   90.00
_cell.angle_gamma   90.00
#
_symmetry.space_group_name_H-M   'P 1'
#
loop_
_entity.id
_entity.type
_entity.pdbx_description
1 polymer ?
#
loop_
_entity_poly.entity_id
_entity_poly.type
_entity_poly.pdbx_seq_one_letter_code
_entity_poly.pdbx_strand_id
1 'polypeptide(L)' 'ETIKDRLLFHPRFEKELRAQGIVHYPDENFNRWRFNARKMNKFVDEHFNEIYKERVK' A
#
# COMPACT_ATOMS: atom_id res chain seq x y z
N GLU A 1 -4.18 9.26 -12.14
CA GLU A 1 -4.22 8.28 -11.05
C GLU A 1 -3.07 7.32 -11.25
N THR A 2 -2.20 7.16 -10.27
CA THR A 2 -1.00 6.32 -10.38
C THR A 2 -1.19 5.01 -9.64
N ILE A 3 -0.36 3.99 -9.93
CA ILE A 3 -0.31 2.75 -9.14
C ILE A 3 -0.09 3.06 -7.64
N LYS A 4 0.70 4.10 -7.36
CA LYS A 4 0.94 4.60 -6.00
C LYS A 4 -0.37 4.97 -5.30
N ASP A 5 -1.28 5.65 -5.99
CA ASP A 5 -2.57 6.06 -5.43
C ASP A 5 -3.49 4.88 -5.16
N ARG A 6 -3.51 3.90 -6.08
CA ARG A 6 -4.31 2.68 -5.97
C ARG A 6 -3.81 1.70 -4.91
N LEU A 7 -2.53 1.75 -4.57
CA LEU A 7 -1.91 0.86 -3.59
C LEU A 7 -1.74 1.51 -2.21
N LEU A 8 -1.07 2.66 -2.15
CA LEU A 8 -0.66 3.28 -0.88
C LEU A 8 -1.72 4.18 -0.26
N PHE A 9 -2.62 4.72 -1.08
CA PHE A 9 -3.65 5.68 -0.66
C PHE A 9 -5.08 5.17 -0.85
N HIS A 10 -5.23 3.90 -1.24
CA HIS A 10 -6.54 3.25 -1.26
C HIS A 10 -6.98 2.98 0.18
N PRO A 11 -8.16 3.47 0.63
CA PRO A 11 -8.56 3.46 2.05
C PRO A 11 -8.55 2.07 2.71
N ARG A 12 -8.78 1.01 1.93
CA ARG A 12 -8.69 -0.38 2.41
C ARG A 12 -7.24 -0.84 2.55
N PHE A 13 -6.43 -0.63 1.52
CA PHE A 13 -5.05 -1.12 1.51
C PHE A 13 -4.17 -0.34 2.48
N GLU A 14 -4.37 0.96 2.64
CA GLU A 14 -3.66 1.74 3.64
C GLU A 14 -3.84 1.15 5.06
N LYS A 15 -5.08 0.80 5.43
CA LYS A 15 -5.38 0.19 6.73
C LYS A 15 -4.73 -1.17 6.88
N GLU A 16 -4.80 -2.02 5.85
CA GLU A 16 -4.21 -3.36 5.87
C GLU A 16 -2.67 -3.32 5.90
N LEU A 17 -2.05 -2.49 5.07
CA LEU A 17 -0.61 -2.28 5.01
C LEU A 17 -0.08 -1.75 6.35
N ARG A 18 -0.82 -0.88 7.03
CA ARG A 18 -0.48 -0.39 8.38
C ARG A 18 -0.66 -1.49 9.43
N ALA A 19 -1.79 -2.20 9.44
CA ALA A 19 -2.09 -3.25 10.41
C ALA A 19 -1.11 -4.43 10.33
N GLN A 20 -0.68 -4.80 9.13
CA GLN A 20 0.31 -5.87 8.91
C GLN A 20 1.77 -5.41 9.13
N GLY A 21 1.99 -4.13 9.44
CA GLY A 21 3.31 -3.53 9.59
C GLY A 21 4.14 -3.60 8.31
N ILE A 22 3.47 -3.47 7.15
CA ILE A 22 4.11 -3.47 5.84
C ILE A 22 4.59 -2.06 5.51
N VAL A 23 3.77 -1.04 5.76
CA VAL A 23 4.11 0.37 5.53
C VAL A 23 4.10 1.13 6.85
N HIS A 24 5.16 1.88 7.09
CA HIS A 24 5.21 2.92 8.11
C HIS A 24 5.12 4.27 7.41
N TYR A 25 3.99 4.92 7.62
CA TYR A 25 3.76 6.28 7.14
C TYR A 25 4.52 7.27 8.02
N PRO A 26 4.96 8.40 7.46
CA PRO A 26 5.57 9.45 8.24
C PRO A 26 4.59 10.00 9.29
N ASP A 27 5.13 10.41 10.43
CA ASP A 27 4.38 11.01 11.54
C ASP A 27 5.10 12.26 12.06
N GLU A 28 4.46 12.93 13.03
CA GLU A 28 4.99 14.13 13.69
C GLU A 28 6.32 13.87 14.44
N ASN A 29 6.67 12.60 14.68
CA ASN A 29 7.91 12.19 15.33
C ASN A 29 9.08 12.02 14.34
N PHE A 30 9.02 12.65 13.17
CA PHE A 30 10.02 12.56 12.11
C PHE A 30 10.27 11.14 11.58
N ASN A 31 9.32 10.21 11.75
CA ASN A 31 9.45 8.93 11.10
C ASN A 31 9.44 9.14 9.58
N ARG A 32 10.44 8.60 8.89
CA ARG A 32 10.48 8.62 7.42
C ARG A 32 9.57 7.53 6.87
N TRP A 33 8.99 7.80 5.70
CA TRP A 33 8.24 6.79 4.96
C TRP A 33 9.14 5.57 4.69
N ARG A 34 8.70 4.39 5.12
CA ARG A 34 9.43 3.13 4.94
C ARG A 34 8.47 1.97 4.82
N PHE A 35 8.91 0.91 4.16
CA PHE A 35 8.12 -0.32 4.05
C PHE A 35 9.01 -1.55 4.10
N ASN A 36 8.44 -2.68 4.51
CA ASN A 36 9.10 -3.97 4.44
C ASN A 36 8.99 -4.53 3.02
N ALA A 37 10.10 -4.54 2.28
CA ALA A 37 10.11 -4.95 0.88
C ALA A 37 9.59 -6.38 0.64
N ARG A 38 9.96 -7.35 1.51
CA ARG A 38 9.52 -8.74 1.36
C ARG A 38 8.01 -8.88 1.54
N LYS A 39 7.46 -8.24 2.57
CA LYS A 39 6.00 -8.25 2.79
C LYS A 39 5.25 -7.48 1.71
N MET A 40 5.81 -6.36 1.25
CA MET A 40 5.21 -5.55 0.19
C MET A 40 5.13 -6.34 -1.13
N ASN A 41 6.19 -7.05 -1.52
CA ASN A 41 6.16 -7.89 -2.71
C ASN A 41 5.04 -8.93 -2.64
N LYS A 42 4.94 -9.65 -1.50
CA LYS A 42 3.88 -10.63 -1.29
C LYS A 42 2.48 -10.00 -1.37
N PHE A 43 2.30 -8.84 -0.74
CA PHE A 43 1.02 -8.11 -0.74
C PHE A 43 0.62 -7.67 -2.15
N VAL A 44 1.59 -7.17 -2.93
CA VAL A 44 1.35 -6.77 -4.32
C VAL A 44 0.97 -7.97 -5.19
N ASP A 45 1.64 -9.12 -5.03
CA ASP A 45 1.30 -10.34 -5.76
C ASP A 45 -0.12 -10.83 -5.43
N GLU A 46 -0.49 -10.83 -4.14
CA GLU A 46 -1.81 -11.27 -3.66
C GLU A 46 -2.95 -10.36 -4.14
N HIS A 47 -2.72 -9.05 -4.17
CA HIS A 47 -3.74 -8.05 -4.54
C HIS A 47 -3.53 -7.44 -5.93
N PHE A 48 -2.67 -8.03 -6.76
CA PHE A 48 -2.26 -7.45 -8.04
C PHE A 48 -3.46 -7.03 -8.89
N ASN A 49 -4.44 -7.93 -9.05
CA ASN A 49 -5.64 -7.68 -9.83
C ASN A 49 -6.51 -6.56 -9.28
N GLU A 50 -6.54 -6.36 -7.96
CA GLU A 50 -7.34 -5.30 -7.33
C GLU A 50 -6.66 -3.94 -7.43
N ILE A 51 -5.32 -3.92 -7.37
CA ILE A 51 -4.50 -2.72 -7.59
C ILE A 51 -4.57 -2.27 -9.05
N TYR A 52 -4.53 -3.25 -9.98
CA TYR A 52 -4.46 -2.99 -11.42
C TYR A 52 -5.79 -2.94 -12.14
N LYS A 53 -6.89 -3.46 -11.56
CA LYS A 53 -8.22 -3.30 -12.16
C LYS A 53 -8.55 -1.81 -12.21
N GLU A 54 -8.34 -1.23 -13.40
CA GLU A 54 -9.06 -0.05 -13.82
C GLU A 54 -10.54 -0.29 -13.54
N ARG A 55 -11.22 0.74 -13.02
CA ARG A 55 -12.67 0.83 -13.16
C ARG A 55 -12.95 0.77 -14.66
N VAL A 56 -13.25 -0.41 -15.17
CA VAL A 56 -13.90 -0.56 -16.47
C VAL A 56 -15.22 0.20 -16.31
N LYS A 57 -15.27 1.40 -16.86
CA LYS A 57 -16.48 2.21 -17.01
C LYS A 57 -17.34 1.61 -18.10
#